data_AF-A0A7X7R532-F1
#
_entry.id   AF-A0A7X7R532-F1
#
_cell.length_a   1.000
_cell.length_b   1.000
_cell.length_c   1.000
_cell.angle_alpha   90.00
_cell.angle_beta   90.00
_cell.angle_gamma   90.00
#
_symmetry.space_group_name_H-M   'P 1'
#
loop_
_entity.id
_entity.type
_entity.pdbx_description
1 polymer ?
#
loop_
_entity_poly.entity_id
_entity_poly.type
_entity_poly.pdbx_seq_one_letter_code
_entity_poly.pdbx_strand_id
1 'polypeptide(L)'
;FSFASNTVPESVSNPNWTPQQVISLSEYFTGGYREAKKRLEHFIHQKLSRYEESNDPSLALTSTLSPYLHFGQIGVLEIVHSIMSASGPESQKAAFLEQVIVRRELAFNFIHFNPHYADFSHITESWAYQSMTIHEKDPRPYHYTVNDYLAFKTHDPYFNAAMKQLVLTGFMENYLRMYWAKKIIEWSSTYREAFETTLYLNNTYFLDGRDANSYAGIAWCYGRHDRAWPERPIFGKLRYMNQAGLERKFKMNDYLERIKQIEQSY
;
A
#
# COMPACT_ATOMS: atom_id res chain seq x y z
N PHE A 1 -32.86 -1.87 17.10
CA PHE A 1 -32.08 -1.40 15.94
C PHE A 1 -31.96 -2.55 14.96
N SER A 2 -32.76 -2.54 13.90
CA SER A 2 -32.77 -3.54 12.84
C SER A 2 -31.52 -3.36 12.00
N PHE A 3 -30.70 -4.41 11.86
CA PHE A 3 -29.60 -4.42 10.91
C PHE A 3 -30.19 -4.39 9.51
N ALA A 4 -30.09 -3.23 8.85
CA ALA A 4 -30.37 -3.10 7.44
C ALA A 4 -29.38 -4.01 6.68
N SER A 5 -29.93 -4.69 5.68
CA SER A 5 -29.26 -5.60 4.75
C SER A 5 -27.86 -5.13 4.34
N ASN A 6 -26.86 -5.98 4.56
CA ASN A 6 -25.55 -5.88 3.92
C ASN A 6 -25.71 -6.11 2.41
N THR A 7 -26.15 -5.10 1.67
CA THR A 7 -25.95 -5.03 0.23
C THR A 7 -24.59 -4.41 -0.01
N VAL A 8 -23.61 -5.26 -0.34
CA VAL A 8 -22.37 -4.83 -0.98
C VAL A 8 -22.77 -3.99 -2.20
N PRO A 9 -22.24 -2.77 -2.39
CA PRO A 9 -22.53 -1.98 -3.58
C PRO A 9 -22.21 -2.81 -4.84
N GLU A 10 -23.21 -2.99 -5.72
CA GLU A 10 -23.09 -3.79 -6.96
C GLU A 10 -21.98 -3.29 -7.91
N SER A 11 -21.43 -2.08 -7.67
CA SER A 11 -20.46 -1.42 -8.54
C SER A 11 -19.01 -1.95 -8.45
N VAL A 12 -18.74 -3.04 -7.72
CA VAL A 12 -17.38 -3.65 -7.66
C VAL A 12 -17.37 -5.07 -8.23
N SER A 13 -18.51 -5.58 -8.70
CA SER A 13 -18.56 -6.91 -9.32
C SER A 13 -18.30 -6.80 -10.83
N ASN A 14 -17.02 -6.81 -11.23
CA ASN A 14 -16.70 -7.22 -12.59
C ASN A 14 -16.81 -8.76 -12.63
N PRO A 15 -17.81 -9.34 -13.31
CA PRO A 15 -18.11 -10.78 -13.26
C PRO A 15 -16.99 -11.66 -13.84
N ASN A 16 -15.99 -11.06 -14.50
CA ASN A 16 -14.82 -11.77 -15.03
C ASN A 16 -13.70 -11.99 -14.00
N TRP A 17 -13.83 -11.46 -12.78
CA TRP A 17 -12.80 -11.56 -11.75
C TRP A 17 -13.29 -12.41 -10.59
N THR A 18 -13.44 -13.70 -10.84
CA THR A 18 -13.54 -14.69 -9.76
C THR A 18 -12.14 -14.85 -9.15
N PRO A 19 -11.94 -14.68 -7.83
CA PRO A 19 -10.70 -15.06 -7.18
C PRO A 19 -10.57 -16.59 -7.32
N GLN A 20 -9.86 -17.06 -8.34
CA GLN A 20 -9.79 -18.49 -8.66
C GLN A 20 -8.98 -19.29 -7.63
N GLN A 21 -8.32 -18.63 -6.69
CA GLN A 21 -7.59 -19.28 -5.60
C GLN A 21 -7.83 -18.48 -4.32
N VAL A 22 -8.56 -19.10 -3.38
CA VAL A 22 -8.54 -18.69 -1.97
C VAL A 22 -7.08 -18.74 -1.54
N ILE A 23 -6.51 -17.58 -1.25
CA ILE A 23 -5.11 -17.43 -0.84
C ILE A 23 -4.86 -18.38 0.32
N SER A 24 -3.83 -19.23 0.21
CA SER A 24 -3.37 -20.03 1.35
C SER A 24 -3.07 -19.06 2.49
N LEU A 25 -3.62 -19.32 3.68
CA LEU A 25 -3.36 -18.50 4.87
C LEU A 25 -1.86 -18.19 4.94
N SER A 26 -1.52 -16.91 4.91
CA SER A 26 -0.13 -16.46 5.01
C SER A 26 0.49 -17.08 6.25
N GLU A 27 1.47 -17.97 6.09
CA GLU A 27 2.21 -18.54 7.21
C GLU A 27 3.04 -17.46 7.93
N TYR A 28 3.23 -16.30 7.29
CA TYR A 28 3.93 -15.15 7.82
C TYR A 28 3.14 -14.41 8.92
N PHE A 29 1.80 -14.46 8.90
CA PHE A 29 0.95 -13.79 9.89
C PHE A 29 -0.01 -14.76 10.57
N THR A 30 0.22 -15.02 11.86
CA THR A 30 -0.77 -15.67 12.73
C THR A 30 -1.81 -14.64 13.17
N GLY A 31 -3.10 -14.93 13.02
CA GLY A 31 -4.17 -14.01 13.42
C GLY A 31 -4.43 -13.96 14.93
N GLY A 32 -5.13 -12.92 15.37
CA GLY A 32 -5.71 -12.79 16.71
C GLY A 32 -5.01 -11.77 17.61
N TYR A 33 -5.75 -11.28 18.62
CA TYR A 33 -5.31 -10.23 19.54
C TYR A 33 -3.99 -10.53 20.25
N ARG A 34 -3.79 -11.78 20.70
CA ARG A 34 -2.55 -12.16 21.40
C ARG A 34 -1.32 -12.00 20.51
N GLU A 35 -1.45 -12.32 19.22
CA GLU A 35 -0.35 -12.15 18.27
C GLU A 35 -0.15 -10.68 17.91
N ALA A 36 -1.24 -9.92 17.72
CA ALA A 36 -1.19 -8.48 17.53
C ALA A 36 -0.41 -7.78 18.67
N LYS A 37 -0.71 -8.16 19.93
CA LYS A 37 -0.06 -7.60 21.11
C LYS A 37 1.43 -7.94 21.17
N LYS A 38 1.81 -9.19 20.90
CA LYS A 38 3.23 -9.58 20.81
C LYS A 38 3.98 -8.76 19.76
N ARG A 39 3.36 -8.50 18.61
CA ARG A 39 3.97 -7.68 17.56
C ARG A 39 4.10 -6.21 17.95
N LEU A 40 3.11 -5.65 18.65
CA LEU A 40 3.20 -4.31 19.22
C LEU A 40 4.34 -4.21 20.23
N GLU A 41 4.45 -5.15 21.16
CA GLU A 41 5.54 -5.21 22.16
C GLU A 41 6.90 -5.35 21.46
N HIS A 42 7.02 -6.26 20.50
CA HIS A 42 8.24 -6.42 19.71
C HIS A 42 8.60 -5.12 18.96
N PHE A 43 7.63 -4.46 18.33
CA PHE A 43 7.84 -3.19 17.65
C PHE A 43 8.37 -2.12 18.61
N ILE A 44 7.72 -1.95 19.77
CA ILE A 44 8.14 -0.99 20.80
C ILE A 44 9.58 -1.26 21.26
N HIS A 45 9.91 -2.52 21.54
CA HIS A 45 11.21 -2.86 22.12
C HIS A 45 12.35 -2.91 21.10
N GLN A 46 12.08 -3.25 19.84
CA GLN A 46 13.14 -3.57 18.86
C GLN A 46 13.24 -2.59 17.70
N LYS A 47 12.15 -1.85 17.38
CA LYS A 47 12.06 -1.10 16.11
C LYS A 47 11.70 0.37 16.30
N LEU A 48 10.90 0.70 17.31
CA LEU A 48 10.35 2.03 17.52
C LEU A 48 11.44 3.11 17.62
N SER A 49 12.59 2.83 18.23
CA SER A 49 13.71 3.78 18.37
C SER A 49 14.32 4.26 17.04
N ARG A 50 13.97 3.60 15.93
CA ARG A 50 14.46 3.88 14.57
C ARG A 50 13.32 4.06 13.57
N TYR A 51 12.10 4.31 14.03
CA TYR A 51 10.92 4.31 13.18
C TYR A 51 10.95 5.31 12.00
N GLU A 52 11.62 6.45 12.13
CA GLU A 52 11.80 7.41 11.02
C GLU A 52 12.54 6.79 9.82
N GLU A 53 13.36 5.75 10.05
CA GLU A 53 14.04 4.98 9.01
C GLU A 53 13.13 3.90 8.37
N SER A 54 11.88 3.74 8.82
CA SER A 54 10.97 2.68 8.36
C SER A 54 10.55 2.75 6.89
N ASN A 55 10.85 3.86 6.22
CA ASN A 55 10.72 3.96 4.77
C ASN A 55 11.76 3.14 4.00
N ASP A 56 12.89 2.78 4.61
CA ASP A 56 13.85 1.87 3.99
C ASP A 56 13.31 0.43 4.06
N PRO A 57 12.89 -0.14 2.92
CA PRO A 57 12.29 -1.46 2.92
C PRO A 57 13.29 -2.54 3.33
N SER A 58 14.61 -2.30 3.25
CA SER A 58 15.62 -3.29 3.67
C SER A 58 15.66 -3.50 5.19
N LEU A 59 15.26 -2.51 5.99
CA LEU A 59 15.45 -2.53 7.44
C LEU A 59 14.35 -3.23 8.25
N ALA A 60 13.19 -3.51 7.63
CA ALA A 60 12.04 -4.17 8.28
C ALA A 60 11.54 -3.46 9.57
N LEU A 61 11.64 -2.12 9.64
CA LEU A 61 11.35 -1.34 10.85
C LEU A 61 9.87 -0.99 11.04
N THR A 62 8.99 -1.43 10.14
CA THR A 62 7.54 -1.26 10.29
C THR A 62 6.98 -2.12 11.43
N SER A 63 5.87 -1.68 12.03
CA SER A 63 5.23 -2.41 13.14
C SER A 63 4.57 -3.71 12.71
N THR A 64 4.27 -3.86 11.42
CA THR A 64 3.51 -4.99 10.86
C THR A 64 2.11 -5.17 11.49
N LEU A 65 1.55 -4.10 12.07
CA LEU A 65 0.26 -4.13 12.77
C LEU A 65 -0.95 -3.91 11.84
N SER A 66 -0.74 -3.52 10.58
CA SER A 66 -1.84 -3.17 9.68
C SER A 66 -2.84 -4.31 9.41
N PRO A 67 -2.47 -5.61 9.27
CA PRO A 67 -3.45 -6.68 9.15
C PRO A 67 -4.36 -6.79 10.40
N TYR A 68 -3.77 -6.63 11.58
CA TYR A 68 -4.50 -6.73 12.86
C TYR A 68 -5.43 -5.53 13.08
N LEU A 69 -5.00 -4.33 12.69
CA LEU A 69 -5.84 -3.14 12.69
C LEU A 69 -7.02 -3.28 11.73
N HIS A 70 -6.77 -3.78 10.52
CA HIS A 70 -7.81 -3.98 9.50
C HIS A 70 -8.92 -4.91 10.01
N PHE A 71 -8.56 -6.05 10.61
CA PHE A 71 -9.53 -7.00 11.14
C PHE A 71 -10.02 -6.69 12.57
N GLY A 72 -9.67 -5.53 13.14
CA GLY A 72 -10.08 -5.15 14.49
C GLY A 72 -9.56 -6.08 15.60
N GLN A 73 -8.45 -6.77 15.35
CA GLN A 73 -7.84 -7.72 16.29
C GLN A 73 -7.08 -7.01 17.41
N ILE A 74 -6.77 -5.72 17.26
CA ILE A 74 -6.21 -4.85 18.29
C ILE A 74 -6.80 -3.44 18.14
N GLY A 75 -7.09 -2.78 19.26
CA GLY A 75 -7.63 -1.43 19.25
C GLY A 75 -6.58 -0.37 18.90
N VAL A 76 -6.94 0.59 18.05
CA VAL A 76 -6.03 1.71 17.71
C VAL A 76 -5.64 2.54 18.93
N LEU A 77 -6.58 2.74 19.87
CA LEU A 77 -6.32 3.47 21.11
C LEU A 77 -5.34 2.73 22.04
N GLU A 78 -5.38 1.39 22.04
CA GLU A 78 -4.42 0.58 22.78
C GLU A 78 -3.01 0.77 22.22
N ILE A 79 -2.86 0.69 20.89
CA ILE A 79 -1.58 0.96 20.22
C ILE A 79 -1.08 2.36 20.56
N VAL A 80 -1.92 3.39 20.41
CA VAL A 80 -1.55 4.79 20.71
C VAL A 80 -1.09 4.94 22.16
N HIS A 81 -1.85 4.41 23.13
CA HIS A 81 -1.49 4.47 24.54
C HIS A 81 -0.17 3.76 24.83
N SER A 82 0.06 2.58 24.25
CA SER A 82 1.31 1.84 24.40
C SER A 82 2.52 2.60 23.83
N ILE A 83 2.37 3.28 22.69
CA ILE A 83 3.44 4.07 22.08
C ILE A 83 3.74 5.33 22.89
N MET A 84 2.71 6.03 23.37
CA MET A 84 2.89 7.21 24.24
C MET A 84 3.60 6.83 25.55
N SER A 85 3.27 5.65 26.10
CA SER A 85 3.85 5.14 27.35
C SER A 85 5.22 4.48 27.19
N ALA A 86 5.66 4.20 25.96
CA ALA A 86 6.93 3.53 25.70
C ALA A 86 8.12 4.45 26.07
N SER A 87 9.27 3.87 26.40
CA SER A 87 10.52 4.62 26.44
C SER A 87 11.09 4.81 25.02
N GLY A 88 11.92 5.83 24.83
CA GLY A 88 12.58 6.10 23.55
C GLY A 88 12.40 7.55 23.06
N PRO A 89 13.03 7.92 21.94
CA PRO A 89 13.02 9.29 21.46
C PRO A 89 11.62 9.73 21.04
N GLU A 90 11.18 10.91 21.50
CA GLU A 90 9.86 11.46 21.19
C GLU A 90 9.62 11.67 19.69
N SER A 91 10.66 12.00 18.91
CA SER A 91 10.53 12.14 17.46
C SER A 91 10.07 10.85 16.79
N GLN A 92 10.58 9.70 17.24
CA GLN A 92 10.24 8.40 16.67
C GLN A 92 8.82 7.98 17.02
N LYS A 93 8.39 8.26 18.26
CA LYS A 93 7.00 8.07 18.69
C LYS A 93 6.06 8.95 17.89
N ALA A 94 6.39 10.25 17.78
CA ALA A 94 5.59 11.21 17.02
C ALA A 94 5.46 10.80 15.54
N ALA A 95 6.55 10.34 14.92
CA ALA A 95 6.53 9.83 13.55
C ALA A 95 5.59 8.63 13.39
N PHE A 96 5.57 7.69 14.35
CA PHE A 96 4.62 6.56 14.34
C PHE A 96 3.18 7.02 14.57
N LEU A 97 2.95 7.90 15.55
CA LEU A 97 1.63 8.42 15.90
C LEU A 97 1.02 9.23 14.75
N GLU A 98 1.81 10.00 14.00
CA GLU A 98 1.37 10.66 12.75
C GLU A 98 0.79 9.65 11.75
N GLN A 99 1.41 8.47 11.60
CA GLN A 99 0.90 7.44 10.69
C GLN A 99 -0.39 6.79 11.22
N VAL A 100 -0.38 6.33 12.48
CA VAL A 100 -1.52 5.56 13.02
C VAL A 100 -2.73 6.42 13.39
N ILE A 101 -2.52 7.72 13.65
CA ILE A 101 -3.60 8.68 13.91
C ILE A 101 -3.88 9.48 12.64
N VAL A 102 -2.99 10.40 12.24
CA VAL A 102 -3.31 11.41 11.21
C VAL A 102 -3.56 10.75 9.86
N ARG A 103 -2.65 9.90 9.37
CA ARG A 103 -2.80 9.27 8.04
C ARG A 103 -3.97 8.30 7.99
N ARG A 104 -4.14 7.50 9.04
CA ARG A 104 -5.26 6.57 9.15
C ARG A 104 -6.60 7.29 9.18
N GLU A 105 -6.78 8.25 10.09
CA GLU A 105 -8.04 8.98 10.22
C GLU A 105 -8.33 9.85 8.98
N LEU A 106 -7.30 10.37 8.30
CA LEU A 106 -7.46 11.06 7.02
C LEU A 106 -7.97 10.11 5.92
N ALA A 107 -7.55 8.84 5.93
CA ALA A 107 -8.08 7.84 5.00
C ALA A 107 -9.57 7.54 5.28
N PHE A 108 -9.96 7.41 6.56
CA PHE A 108 -11.37 7.26 6.95
C PHE A 108 -12.19 8.49 6.58
N ASN A 109 -11.64 9.70 6.79
CA ASN A 109 -12.25 10.95 6.37
C ASN A 109 -12.51 10.96 4.86
N PHE A 110 -11.51 10.61 4.05
CA PHE A 110 -11.65 10.56 2.59
C PHE A 110 -12.78 9.64 2.14
N ILE A 111 -12.84 8.40 2.62
CA ILE A 111 -13.90 7.47 2.19
C ILE A 111 -15.28 7.85 2.74
N HIS A 112 -15.34 8.51 3.90
CA HIS A 112 -16.61 8.96 4.50
C HIS A 112 -17.22 10.12 3.72
N PHE A 113 -16.39 11.10 3.32
CA PHE A 113 -16.85 12.32 2.65
C PHE A 113 -16.80 12.24 1.12
N ASN A 114 -16.30 11.14 0.53
CA ASN A 114 -16.34 10.89 -0.90
C ASN A 114 -17.07 9.56 -1.19
N PRO A 115 -18.38 9.56 -1.49
CA PRO A 115 -19.11 8.32 -1.78
C PRO A 115 -18.60 7.58 -3.03
N HIS A 116 -17.81 8.25 -3.88
CA HIS A 116 -17.21 7.69 -5.09
C HIS A 116 -15.69 7.43 -4.93
N TYR A 117 -15.23 7.15 -3.71
CA TYR A 117 -13.80 6.92 -3.40
C TYR A 117 -13.15 5.77 -4.18
N ALA A 118 -13.95 4.87 -4.76
CA ALA A 118 -13.50 3.74 -5.56
C ALA A 118 -13.74 3.92 -7.07
N ASP A 119 -14.31 5.04 -7.51
CA ASP A 119 -14.44 5.38 -8.93
C ASP A 119 -13.27 6.26 -9.35
N PHE A 120 -12.47 5.80 -10.31
CA PHE A 120 -11.34 6.54 -10.87
C PHE A 120 -11.66 8.01 -11.18
N SER A 121 -12.88 8.32 -11.59
CA SER A 121 -13.32 9.68 -11.97
C SER A 121 -13.45 10.64 -10.78
N HIS A 122 -13.40 10.12 -9.54
CA HIS A 122 -13.64 10.89 -8.30
C HIS A 122 -12.58 10.69 -7.21
N ILE A 123 -11.55 9.87 -7.45
CA ILE A 123 -10.54 9.57 -6.42
C ILE A 123 -9.61 10.74 -6.08
N THR A 124 -9.40 11.70 -6.99
CA THR A 124 -8.39 12.76 -6.83
C THR A 124 -8.91 14.16 -7.19
N GLU A 125 -8.01 15.14 -7.22
CA GLU A 125 -8.31 16.55 -7.45
C GLU A 125 -8.30 16.93 -8.95
N SER A 126 -8.97 18.03 -9.30
CA SER A 126 -9.06 18.52 -10.68
C SER A 126 -7.71 18.76 -11.35
N TRP A 127 -6.71 19.28 -10.62
CA TRP A 127 -5.37 19.52 -11.15
C TRP A 127 -4.69 18.22 -11.61
N ALA A 128 -4.95 17.11 -10.91
CA ALA A 128 -4.36 15.82 -11.22
C ALA A 128 -5.01 15.22 -12.47
N TYR A 129 -6.35 15.30 -12.58
CA TYR A 129 -7.04 14.88 -13.81
C TYR A 129 -6.60 15.67 -15.03
N GLN A 130 -6.52 17.00 -14.92
CA GLN A 130 -6.03 17.86 -16.01
C GLN A 130 -4.62 17.44 -16.44
N SER A 131 -3.74 17.20 -15.47
CA SER A 131 -2.38 16.75 -15.77
C SER A 131 -2.36 15.37 -16.43
N MET A 132 -3.15 14.41 -15.96
CA MET A 132 -3.23 13.09 -16.59
C MET A 132 -3.79 13.17 -18.02
N THR A 133 -4.82 13.98 -18.26
CA THR A 133 -5.41 14.16 -19.59
C THR A 133 -4.40 14.70 -20.61
N ILE A 134 -3.52 15.62 -20.22
CA ILE A 134 -2.46 16.14 -21.10
C ILE A 134 -1.50 15.02 -21.54
N HIS A 135 -1.24 14.05 -20.67
CA HIS A 135 -0.25 12.97 -20.86
C HIS A 135 -0.86 11.61 -21.22
N GLU A 136 -2.15 11.58 -21.58
CA GLU A 136 -2.88 10.36 -21.93
C GLU A 136 -2.29 9.66 -23.17
N LYS A 137 -1.78 10.44 -24.12
CA LYS A 137 -1.20 9.94 -25.37
C LYS A 137 0.32 9.76 -25.34
N ASP A 138 0.95 9.99 -24.19
CA ASP A 138 2.39 9.79 -24.07
C ASP A 138 2.74 8.31 -24.26
N PRO A 139 3.79 7.98 -25.02
CA PRO A 139 4.20 6.59 -25.24
C PRO A 139 4.56 5.91 -23.91
N ARG A 140 4.01 4.71 -23.70
CA ARG A 140 4.32 3.87 -22.55
C ARG A 140 5.43 2.88 -22.96
N PRO A 141 6.59 2.87 -22.29
CA PRO A 141 7.72 2.05 -22.72
C PRO A 141 7.50 0.55 -22.49
N TYR A 142 6.62 0.19 -21.56
CA TYR A 142 6.28 -1.18 -21.22
C TYR A 142 4.78 -1.32 -21.04
N HIS A 143 4.27 -2.52 -21.31
CA HIS A 143 2.89 -2.92 -21.06
C HIS A 143 2.91 -4.29 -20.41
N TYR A 144 2.29 -4.40 -19.24
CA TYR A 144 2.23 -5.64 -18.47
C TYR A 144 0.79 -5.97 -18.10
N THR A 145 0.44 -7.24 -18.21
CA THR A 145 -0.83 -7.77 -17.73
C THR A 145 -0.74 -8.09 -16.24
N VAL A 146 -1.91 -8.29 -15.60
CA VAL A 146 -1.97 -8.85 -14.24
C VAL A 146 -1.19 -10.16 -14.12
N ASN A 147 -1.23 -11.01 -15.14
CA ASN A 147 -0.50 -12.29 -15.14
C ASN A 147 1.02 -12.07 -15.14
N ASP A 148 1.53 -11.04 -15.83
CA ASP A 148 2.96 -10.71 -15.80
C ASP A 148 3.41 -10.24 -14.41
N TYR A 149 2.56 -9.46 -13.72
CA TYR A 149 2.81 -9.03 -12.35
C TYR A 149 2.79 -10.20 -11.36
N LEU A 150 1.81 -11.09 -11.47
CA LEU A 150 1.69 -12.28 -10.62
C LEU A 150 2.78 -13.33 -10.91
N ALA A 151 3.28 -13.39 -12.15
CA ALA A 151 4.42 -14.24 -12.51
C ALA A 151 5.77 -13.59 -12.18
N PHE A 152 5.80 -12.35 -11.68
CA PHE A 152 7.00 -11.60 -11.37
C PHE A 152 7.93 -11.39 -12.58
N LYS A 153 7.37 -11.16 -13.76
CA LYS A 153 8.08 -11.08 -15.05
C LYS A 153 8.18 -9.67 -15.62
N THR A 154 8.18 -8.65 -14.78
CA THR A 154 8.52 -7.30 -15.24
C THR A 154 10.03 -7.15 -15.41
N HIS A 155 10.47 -6.12 -16.12
CA HIS A 155 11.89 -5.78 -16.23
C HIS A 155 12.48 -5.24 -14.92
N ASP A 156 11.64 -4.79 -13.99
CA ASP A 156 12.06 -4.13 -12.75
C ASP A 156 12.18 -5.15 -11.61
N PRO A 157 13.41 -5.43 -11.13
CA PRO A 157 13.62 -6.41 -10.07
C PRO A 157 12.98 -5.99 -8.73
N TYR A 158 12.86 -4.69 -8.45
CA TYR A 158 12.27 -4.20 -7.19
C TYR A 158 10.75 -4.29 -7.21
N PHE A 159 10.13 -4.04 -8.37
CA PHE A 159 8.70 -4.29 -8.54
C PHE A 159 8.39 -5.78 -8.37
N ASN A 160 9.16 -6.65 -9.03
CA ASN A 160 8.99 -8.09 -8.93
C ASN A 160 9.17 -8.58 -7.48
N ALA A 161 10.18 -8.08 -6.77
CA ALA A 161 10.39 -8.43 -5.36
C ALA A 161 9.26 -7.92 -4.45
N ALA A 162 8.73 -6.72 -4.69
CA ALA A 162 7.58 -6.20 -3.97
C ALA A 162 6.32 -7.05 -4.21
N MET A 163 6.06 -7.43 -5.47
CA MET A 163 4.97 -8.36 -5.82
C MET A 163 5.15 -9.74 -5.15
N LYS A 164 6.37 -10.29 -5.12
CA LYS A 164 6.65 -11.53 -4.38
C LYS A 164 6.34 -11.39 -2.90
N GLN A 165 6.79 -10.31 -2.27
CA GLN A 165 6.50 -10.05 -0.86
C GLN A 165 4.98 -10.05 -0.61
N LEU A 166 4.23 -9.34 -1.46
CA LEU A 166 2.78 -9.24 -1.38
C LEU A 166 2.13 -10.62 -1.54
N VAL A 167 2.45 -11.36 -2.59
CA VAL A 167 1.80 -12.65 -2.88
C VAL A 167 2.13 -13.70 -1.82
N LEU A 168 3.39 -13.76 -1.36
CA LEU A 168 3.83 -14.78 -0.39
C LEU A 168 3.38 -14.47 1.03
N THR A 169 3.37 -13.19 1.44
CA THR A 169 3.13 -12.82 2.85
C THR A 169 1.80 -12.11 3.09
N GLY A 170 1.14 -11.62 2.04
CA GLY A 170 -0.01 -10.73 2.14
C GLY A 170 0.32 -9.32 2.63
N PHE A 171 1.61 -8.93 2.59
CA PHE A 171 2.13 -7.66 3.07
C PHE A 171 3.24 -7.11 2.15
N MET A 172 3.38 -5.79 2.12
CA MET A 172 4.43 -5.07 1.38
C MET A 172 4.85 -3.86 2.20
N GLU A 173 6.15 -3.57 2.23
CA GLU A 173 6.68 -2.38 2.91
C GLU A 173 6.08 -1.09 2.33
N ASN A 174 5.73 -0.14 3.21
CA ASN A 174 4.93 1.04 2.85
C ASN A 174 5.54 1.87 1.69
N TYR A 175 6.86 2.09 1.70
CA TYR A 175 7.52 2.83 0.63
C TYR A 175 7.38 2.13 -0.73
N LEU A 176 7.44 0.80 -0.73
CA LEU A 176 7.29 0.00 -1.93
C LEU A 176 5.86 -0.05 -2.42
N ARG A 177 4.83 0.09 -1.55
CA ARG A 177 3.44 0.24 -2.03
C ARG A 177 3.27 1.46 -2.92
N MET A 178 3.87 2.60 -2.55
CA MET A 178 3.87 3.80 -3.38
C MET A 178 4.64 3.60 -4.68
N TYR A 179 5.81 2.97 -4.62
CA TYR A 179 6.62 2.65 -5.79
C TYR A 179 5.84 1.75 -6.77
N TRP A 180 5.31 0.66 -6.25
CA TRP A 180 4.53 -0.36 -6.95
C TRP A 180 3.34 0.24 -7.69
N ALA A 181 2.49 1.01 -7.00
CA ALA A 181 1.34 1.66 -7.64
C ALA A 181 1.76 2.65 -8.74
N LYS A 182 2.86 3.38 -8.55
CA LYS A 182 3.40 4.30 -9.57
C LYS A 182 3.96 3.58 -10.78
N LYS A 183 4.56 2.41 -10.60
CA LYS A 183 5.00 1.57 -11.73
C LYS A 183 3.84 1.00 -12.53
N ILE A 184 2.75 0.60 -11.87
CA ILE A 184 1.53 0.22 -12.58
C ILE A 184 1.00 1.40 -13.41
N ILE A 185 1.01 2.64 -12.90
CA ILE A 185 0.68 3.84 -13.69
C ILE A 185 1.60 3.99 -14.92
N GLU A 186 2.90 3.80 -14.73
CA GLU A 186 3.90 3.95 -15.80
C GLU A 186 3.75 2.92 -16.93
N TRP A 187 3.24 1.73 -16.62
CA TRP A 187 3.19 0.57 -17.54
C TRP A 187 1.77 0.17 -17.96
N SER A 188 0.77 1.01 -17.67
CA SER A 188 -0.61 0.80 -18.12
C SER A 188 -0.94 1.72 -19.29
N SER A 189 -1.83 1.25 -20.16
CA SER A 189 -2.25 2.00 -21.35
C SER A 189 -3.04 3.25 -20.98
N THR A 190 -3.83 3.17 -19.91
CA THR A 190 -4.59 4.30 -19.37
C THR A 190 -4.44 4.41 -17.84
N TYR A 191 -4.66 5.61 -17.30
CA TYR A 191 -4.69 5.82 -15.85
C TYR A 191 -5.84 5.08 -15.16
N ARG A 192 -6.97 4.90 -15.84
CA ARG A 192 -8.11 4.13 -15.34
C ARG A 192 -7.75 2.65 -15.20
N GLU A 193 -7.16 2.05 -16.24
CA GLU A 193 -6.66 0.68 -16.22
C GLU A 193 -5.62 0.48 -15.11
N ALA A 194 -4.70 1.43 -14.95
CA ALA A 194 -3.72 1.40 -13.86
C ALA A 194 -4.40 1.38 -12.47
N PHE A 195 -5.40 2.22 -12.28
CA PHE A 195 -6.14 2.32 -11.03
C PHE A 195 -6.89 1.02 -10.73
N GLU A 196 -7.63 0.49 -11.70
CA GLU A 196 -8.39 -0.76 -11.59
C GLU A 196 -7.46 -1.94 -11.30
N THR A 197 -6.32 -2.02 -11.99
CA THR A 197 -5.31 -3.07 -11.77
C THR A 197 -4.70 -2.98 -10.38
N THR A 198 -4.31 -1.78 -9.94
CA THR A 198 -3.77 -1.54 -8.60
C THR A 198 -4.79 -1.92 -7.53
N LEU A 199 -6.04 -1.51 -7.70
CA LEU A 199 -7.11 -1.79 -6.75
C LEU A 199 -7.42 -3.29 -6.68
N TYR A 200 -7.48 -3.97 -7.82
CA TYR A 200 -7.66 -5.42 -7.90
C TYR A 200 -6.55 -6.17 -7.14
N LEU A 201 -5.29 -5.90 -7.47
CA LEU A 201 -4.15 -6.55 -6.82
C LEU A 201 -4.14 -6.24 -5.32
N ASN A 202 -4.43 -4.99 -4.94
CA ASN A 202 -4.44 -4.60 -3.55
C ASN A 202 -5.51 -5.36 -2.75
N ASN A 203 -6.75 -5.34 -3.26
CA ASN A 203 -7.90 -5.94 -2.61
C ASN A 203 -7.95 -7.45 -2.76
N THR A 204 -7.08 -8.06 -3.56
CA THR A 204 -6.94 -9.51 -3.62
C THR A 204 -5.87 -9.96 -2.64
N TYR A 205 -4.67 -9.40 -2.68
CA TYR A 205 -3.50 -9.99 -2.03
C TYR A 205 -3.12 -9.37 -0.68
N PHE A 206 -3.43 -8.10 -0.40
CA PHE A 206 -3.10 -7.53 0.90
C PHE A 206 -4.04 -8.07 1.99
N LEU A 207 -3.46 -8.50 3.11
CA LEU A 207 -4.23 -8.80 4.33
C LEU A 207 -4.91 -7.56 4.90
N ASP A 208 -4.28 -6.39 4.73
CA ASP A 208 -4.83 -5.07 5.07
C ASP A 208 -5.50 -4.35 3.89
N GLY A 209 -5.81 -5.11 2.82
CA GLY A 209 -6.54 -4.64 1.64
C GLY A 209 -8.04 -4.40 1.94
N ARG A 210 -8.76 -3.79 0.99
CA ARG A 210 -10.20 -3.45 1.12
C ARG A 210 -10.50 -2.54 2.32
N ASP A 211 -9.53 -1.68 2.64
CA ASP A 211 -9.55 -0.79 3.80
C ASP A 211 -9.58 0.68 3.36
N ALA A 212 -10.06 1.59 4.23
CA ALA A 212 -9.98 3.04 4.00
C ALA A 212 -8.56 3.47 3.59
N ASN A 213 -7.56 2.93 4.29
CA ASN A 213 -6.14 3.18 4.02
C ASN A 213 -5.71 2.73 2.62
N SER A 214 -6.28 1.62 2.13
CA SER A 214 -6.01 1.12 0.78
C SER A 214 -6.50 2.12 -0.27
N TYR A 215 -7.76 2.55 -0.19
CA TYR A 215 -8.34 3.48 -1.16
C TYR A 215 -7.64 4.84 -1.14
N ALA A 216 -7.40 5.40 0.04
CA ALA A 216 -6.69 6.67 0.18
C ALA A 216 -5.23 6.57 -0.30
N GLY A 217 -4.53 5.47 0.01
CA GLY A 217 -3.16 5.24 -0.42
C GLY A 217 -3.01 5.09 -1.94
N ILE A 218 -3.95 4.39 -2.59
CA ILE A 218 -4.00 4.30 -4.05
C ILE A 218 -4.33 5.67 -4.64
N ALA A 219 -5.37 6.36 -4.14
CA ALA A 219 -5.75 7.69 -4.61
C ALA A 219 -4.61 8.72 -4.47
N TRP A 220 -3.79 8.60 -3.43
CA TRP A 220 -2.59 9.44 -3.25
C TRP A 220 -1.59 9.29 -4.41
N CYS A 221 -1.46 8.10 -4.99
CA CYS A 221 -0.62 7.88 -6.16
C CYS A 221 -1.09 8.68 -7.39
N TYR A 222 -2.38 9.05 -7.41
CA TYR A 222 -3.04 9.89 -8.41
C TYR A 222 -3.24 11.35 -7.94
N GLY A 223 -2.59 11.77 -6.85
CA GLY A 223 -2.56 13.18 -6.43
C GLY A 223 -3.48 13.55 -5.26
N ARG A 224 -4.29 12.63 -4.73
CA ARG A 224 -5.12 12.90 -3.54
C ARG A 224 -4.22 13.16 -2.32
N HIS A 225 -4.42 14.28 -1.63
CA HIS A 225 -3.57 14.71 -0.51
C HIS A 225 -2.07 14.87 -0.87
N ASP A 226 -1.74 15.02 -2.15
CA ASP A 226 -0.42 15.42 -2.61
C ASP A 226 -0.49 16.79 -3.29
N ARG A 227 0.69 17.35 -3.59
CA ARG A 227 0.85 18.57 -4.38
C ARG A 227 1.32 18.24 -5.80
N ALA A 228 1.19 19.21 -6.70
CA ALA A 228 1.79 19.14 -8.03
C ALA A 228 3.33 19.10 -7.96
N TRP A 229 3.93 18.23 -8.76
CA TRP A 229 5.37 18.08 -8.95
C TRP A 229 5.81 18.60 -10.34
N PRO A 230 7.13 18.78 -10.58
CA PRO A 230 7.63 19.11 -11.91
C PRO A 230 7.12 18.12 -12.97
N GLU A 231 6.62 18.67 -14.06
CA GLU A 231 5.95 17.94 -15.13
C GLU A 231 6.89 16.98 -15.86
N ARG A 232 6.40 15.76 -16.15
CA ARG A 232 7.16 14.69 -16.82
C ARG A 232 6.24 13.93 -17.77
N PRO A 233 6.79 13.30 -18.83
CA PRO A 233 6.02 12.36 -19.61
C PRO A 233 5.40 11.28 -18.72
N ILE A 234 4.22 10.80 -19.10
CA ILE A 234 3.40 9.79 -18.40
C ILE A 234 2.83 10.27 -17.07
N PHE A 235 3.64 10.84 -16.18
CA PHE A 235 3.18 11.23 -14.85
C PHE A 235 2.57 12.63 -14.80
N GLY A 236 2.83 13.47 -15.80
CA GLY A 236 2.56 14.89 -15.71
C GLY A 236 3.12 15.44 -14.40
N LYS A 237 2.24 16.04 -13.60
CA LYS A 237 2.55 16.63 -12.29
C LYS A 237 2.31 15.69 -11.12
N LEU A 238 1.97 14.42 -11.36
CA LEU A 238 1.96 13.40 -10.32
C LEU A 238 3.39 13.16 -9.80
N ARG A 239 3.51 12.83 -8.51
CA ARG A 239 4.82 12.51 -7.94
C ARG A 239 5.44 11.30 -8.62
N TYR A 240 6.62 11.48 -9.19
CA TYR A 240 7.39 10.44 -9.85
C TYR A 240 8.23 9.61 -8.87
N MET A 241 8.33 8.30 -9.10
CA MET A 241 9.24 7.38 -8.39
C MET A 241 9.88 6.41 -9.39
N ASN A 242 11.19 6.16 -9.24
CA ASN A 242 11.95 5.32 -10.17
C ASN A 242 13.01 4.47 -9.48
N GLN A 243 13.51 3.46 -10.20
CA GLN A 243 14.47 2.48 -9.73
C GLN A 243 15.73 3.13 -9.15
N ALA A 244 16.37 4.02 -9.91
CA ALA A 244 17.56 4.76 -9.46
C ALA A 244 17.30 5.60 -8.19
N GLY A 245 16.05 6.04 -7.98
CA GLY A 245 15.63 6.74 -6.78
C GLY A 245 15.56 5.83 -5.56
N LEU A 246 15.22 4.55 -5.71
CA LEU A 246 15.30 3.55 -4.65
C LEU A 246 16.75 3.23 -4.31
N GLU A 247 17.57 2.93 -5.32
CA GLU A 247 19.00 2.59 -5.15
C GLU A 247 19.79 3.69 -4.46
N ARG A 248 19.49 4.96 -4.76
CA ARG A 248 20.14 6.10 -4.10
C ARG A 248 19.72 6.25 -2.63
N LYS A 249 18.50 5.84 -2.28
CA LYS A 249 17.93 6.07 -0.95
C LYS A 249 18.19 4.92 0.01
N PHE A 250 18.18 3.68 -0.49
CA PHE A 250 18.06 2.48 0.32
C PHE A 250 19.00 1.38 -0.16
N LYS A 251 19.31 0.44 0.74
CA LYS A 251 20.09 -0.75 0.43
C LYS A 251 19.21 -1.81 -0.25
N MET A 252 18.83 -1.56 -1.50
CA MET A 252 17.86 -2.42 -2.19
C MET A 252 18.34 -3.85 -2.42
N ASN A 253 19.65 -4.10 -2.47
CA ASN A 253 20.18 -5.48 -2.53
C ASN A 253 19.84 -6.28 -1.27
N ASP A 254 19.90 -5.64 -0.09
CA ASP A 254 19.52 -6.28 1.19
C ASP A 254 18.02 -6.60 1.19
N TYR A 255 17.18 -5.74 0.60
CA TYR A 255 15.76 -6.02 0.41
C TYR A 255 15.54 -7.22 -0.53
N LEU A 256 16.23 -7.27 -1.68
CA LEU A 256 16.13 -8.39 -2.62
C LEU A 256 16.51 -9.73 -1.99
N GLU A 257 17.61 -9.76 -1.22
CA GLU A 257 18.06 -10.98 -0.54
C GLU A 257 17.03 -11.43 0.51
N ARG A 258 16.44 -10.48 1.26
CA ARG A 258 15.37 -10.81 2.21
C ARG A 258 14.15 -11.41 1.52
N ILE A 259 13.74 -10.89 0.35
CA ILE A 259 12.61 -11.47 -0.40
C ILE A 259 12.94 -12.89 -0.89
N LYS A 260 14.18 -13.13 -1.31
CA LYS A 260 14.64 -14.47 -1.68
C LYS A 260 14.58 -15.46 -0.52
N GLN A 261 14.93 -15.03 0.69
CA GLN A 261 14.81 -15.86 1.91
C GLN A 261 13.34 -16.17 2.26
N ILE A 262 12.44 -15.19 2.09
CA ILE A 262 10.99 -15.42 2.23
C ILE A 262 10.52 -16.44 1.20
N GLU A 263 10.89 -16.29 -0.07
CA GLU A 263 10.53 -17.22 -1.15
C GLU A 263 11.03 -18.65 -0.89
N GLN A 264 12.20 -18.83 -0.29
CA GLN A 264 12.73 -20.15 0.09
C GLN A 264 12.00 -20.80 1.29
N SER A 265 11.22 -20.03 2.04
CA SER A 265 10.47 -20.52 3.20
C SER A 265 9.06 -21.01 2.85
N TYR A 266 8.64 -20.87 1.59
CA TYR A 266 7.37 -21.34 1.02
C TYR A 266 7.63 -22.38 -0.07
#